data_AF-A0A1Q3YXR9-F1
#
_entry.id   AF-A0A1Q3YXR9-F1
#
_cell.length_a   1.000
_cell.length_b   1.000
_cell.length_c   1.000
_cell.angle_alpha   90.00
_cell.angle_beta   90.00
_cell.angle_gamma   90.00
#
_symmetry.space_group_name_H-M   'P 1'
#
loop_
_entity.id
_entity.type
_entity.pdbx_description
1 polymer ?
#
loop_
_entity_poly.entity_id
_entity_poly.type
_entity_poly.pdbx_seq_one_letter_code
_entity_poly.pdbx_strand_id
1 'polypeptide(L)'
;MEQYYLVAIVTLLCSLMIFGMALTVARTHRTTGILAPTMTGDPLLERAIRGHSNTIEWLPVFLPSMWLFAIYWSPEWAAALGALWLVGRIAYFVGYLVAPLKRYPGFFIQAIAAFALLFGALGRIIYLMNS
;
A
#
# COMPACT_ATOMS: atom_id res chain seq x y z
N MET A 1 -4.91 23.97 5.88
CA MET A 1 -4.07 23.17 4.94
C MET A 1 -2.83 22.62 5.62
N GLU A 2 -2.15 23.39 6.48
CA GLU A 2 -0.95 22.96 7.22
C GLU A 2 -1.12 21.63 7.98
N GLN A 3 -2.29 21.38 8.56
CA GLN A 3 -2.59 20.13 9.27
C GLN A 3 -2.45 18.85 8.42
N TYR A 4 -2.49 18.94 7.08
CA TYR A 4 -2.45 17.78 6.19
C TYR A 4 -1.07 17.49 5.61
N TYR A 5 -0.02 18.22 5.99
CA TYR A 5 1.31 18.03 5.43
C TYR A 5 1.83 16.59 5.62
N LEU A 6 1.63 16.00 6.79
CA LEU A 6 2.06 14.62 7.04
C LEU A 6 1.29 13.62 6.15
N VAL A 7 -0.02 13.81 5.98
CA VAL A 7 -0.87 12.95 5.12
C VAL A 7 -0.45 13.08 3.65
N ALA A 8 -0.14 14.30 3.20
CA ALA A 8 0.35 14.55 1.85
C ALA A 8 1.73 13.92 1.61
N ILE A 9 2.65 14.03 2.58
CA ILE A 9 3.96 13.37 2.52
C ILE A 9 3.78 11.85 2.42
N VAL A 10 2.93 11.24 3.26
CA VAL A 10 2.65 9.80 3.19
C VAL A 10 2.09 9.41 1.83
N THR A 11 1.19 10.20 1.27
CA THR A 11 0.64 9.99 -0.08
C THR A 11 1.76 9.96 -1.14
N LEU A 12 2.67 10.94 -1.10
CA LEU A 12 3.79 11.03 -2.05
C LEU A 12 4.79 9.87 -1.87
N LEU A 13 5.08 9.47 -0.63
CA LEU A 13 5.92 8.31 -0.34
C LEU A 13 5.29 7.00 -0.85
N CYS A 14 3.96 6.87 -0.79
CA CYS A 14 3.26 5.74 -1.40
C CYS A 14 3.45 5.73 -2.92
N SER A 15 3.33 6.88 -3.59
CA SER A 15 3.60 7.01 -5.03
C SER A 15 5.03 6.59 -5.40
N LEU A 16 6.03 7.03 -4.62
CA LEU A 16 7.42 6.64 -4.81
C LEU A 16 7.64 5.14 -4.59
N MET A 17 7.00 4.56 -3.58
CA MET A 17 7.04 3.12 -3.33
C MET A 17 6.51 2.32 -4.52
N ILE A 18 5.33 2.69 -5.05
CA ILE A 18 4.72 2.00 -6.21
C ILE A 18 5.63 2.11 -7.43
N PHE A 19 6.20 3.29 -7.67
CA PHE A 19 7.16 3.50 -8.75
C PHE A 19 8.41 2.63 -8.57
N GLY A 20 8.94 2.53 -7.36
CA GLY A 20 10.05 1.64 -7.04
C GLY A 20 9.72 0.15 -7.27
N MET A 21 8.50 -0.29 -6.94
CA MET A 21 8.03 -1.63 -7.26
C MET A 21 7.93 -1.86 -8.78
N ALA A 22 7.42 -0.89 -9.54
CA ALA A 22 7.34 -0.97 -11.00
C ALA A 22 8.74 -1.07 -11.65
N LEU A 23 9.71 -0.27 -11.17
CA LEU A 23 11.10 -0.38 -11.59
C LEU A 23 11.70 -1.75 -11.26
N THR A 24 11.33 -2.32 -10.12
CA THR A 24 11.75 -3.68 -9.73
C THR A 24 11.22 -4.71 -10.72
N VAL A 25 9.92 -4.65 -11.07
CA VAL A 25 9.32 -5.53 -12.09
C VAL A 25 10.03 -5.41 -13.43
N ALA A 26 10.28 -4.18 -13.90
CA ALA A 26 10.97 -3.93 -15.17
C ALA A 26 12.41 -4.50 -15.16
N ARG A 27 13.13 -4.37 -14.03
CA ARG A 27 14.45 -4.98 -13.85
C ARG A 27 14.35 -6.51 -13.86
N THR A 28 13.34 -7.09 -13.22
CA THR A 28 13.15 -8.54 -13.18
C THR A 28 12.86 -9.14 -14.56
N HIS A 29 12.11 -8.45 -15.42
CA HIS A 29 11.98 -8.83 -16.82
C HIS A 29 13.35 -8.90 -17.52
N ARG A 30 14.18 -7.87 -17.34
CA ARG A 30 15.53 -7.83 -17.92
C ARG A 30 16.43 -8.95 -17.40
N THR A 31 16.37 -9.28 -16.10
CA THR A 31 17.23 -10.32 -15.50
C THR A 31 16.80 -11.74 -15.87
N THR A 32 15.50 -11.96 -16.04
CA THR A 32 14.95 -13.29 -16.40
C THR A 32 14.97 -13.55 -17.91
N GLY A 33 15.18 -12.51 -18.72
CA GLY A 33 15.13 -12.61 -20.19
C GLY A 33 13.70 -12.70 -20.75
N ILE A 34 12.68 -12.66 -19.90
CA ILE A 34 11.27 -12.72 -20.31
C ILE A 34 10.82 -11.31 -20.69
N LEU A 35 10.55 -11.12 -21.98
CA LEU A 35 10.06 -9.84 -22.50
C LEU A 35 8.61 -9.58 -22.08
N ALA A 36 8.31 -8.34 -21.71
CA ALA A 36 6.92 -7.90 -21.59
C ALA A 36 6.22 -8.05 -22.96
N PRO A 37 4.92 -8.41 -23.01
CA PRO A 37 3.95 -8.46 -21.91
C PRO A 37 3.87 -9.81 -21.18
N THR A 38 4.80 -10.74 -21.39
CA THR A 38 4.74 -12.06 -20.77
C THR A 38 4.98 -11.98 -19.26
N MET A 39 4.00 -12.40 -18.46
CA MET A 39 3.99 -12.25 -17.00
C MET A 39 4.32 -13.53 -16.23
N THR A 40 4.66 -14.62 -16.93
CA THR A 40 4.87 -15.97 -16.36
C THR A 40 6.13 -16.60 -16.93
N GLY A 41 6.63 -17.63 -16.26
CA GLY A 41 7.79 -18.42 -16.73
C GLY A 41 9.03 -18.31 -15.84
N ASP A 42 9.05 -17.38 -14.89
CA ASP A 42 10.04 -17.33 -13.83
C ASP A 42 9.36 -17.01 -12.48
N PRO A 43 9.57 -17.82 -11.42
CA PRO A 43 8.93 -17.60 -10.13
C PRO A 43 9.26 -16.24 -9.48
N LEU A 44 10.45 -15.68 -9.70
CA LEU A 44 10.80 -14.33 -9.21
C LEU A 44 10.01 -13.26 -9.96
N LEU A 45 9.90 -13.38 -11.28
CA LEU A 45 9.11 -12.47 -12.10
C LEU A 45 7.63 -12.47 -11.68
N GLU A 46 7.03 -13.65 -11.55
CA GLU A 46 5.63 -13.80 -11.14
C GLU A 46 5.36 -13.17 -9.76
N ARG A 47 6.29 -13.35 -8.81
CA ARG A 47 6.19 -12.76 -7.47
C ARG A 47 6.37 -11.24 -7.48
N ALA A 48 7.30 -10.72 -8.27
CA ALA A 48 7.50 -9.28 -8.41
C ALA A 48 6.24 -8.60 -9.00
N ILE A 49 5.71 -9.17 -10.07
CA ILE A 49 4.48 -8.69 -10.71
C ILE A 49 3.31 -8.76 -9.73
N ARG A 50 3.07 -9.92 -9.09
CA ARG A 50 1.93 -10.07 -8.17
C ARG A 50 2.06 -9.14 -6.96
N GLY A 51 3.26 -8.97 -6.43
CA GLY A 51 3.53 -8.05 -5.32
C GLY A 51 3.21 -6.59 -5.68
N HIS A 52 3.58 -6.17 -6.88
CA HIS A 52 3.29 -4.83 -7.40
C HIS A 52 1.78 -4.65 -7.67
N SER A 53 1.17 -5.56 -8.44
CA SER A 53 -0.26 -5.50 -8.77
C SER A 53 -1.14 -5.54 -7.52
N ASN A 54 -0.80 -6.37 -6.53
CA ASN A 54 -1.55 -6.40 -5.28
C ASN A 54 -1.44 -5.08 -4.49
N THR A 55 -0.31 -4.38 -4.59
CA THR A 55 -0.19 -3.06 -3.97
C THR A 55 -1.07 -2.05 -4.70
N ILE A 56 -1.15 -2.10 -6.03
CA ILE A 56 -2.06 -1.28 -6.82
C ILE A 56 -3.52 -1.57 -6.47
N GLU A 57 -3.92 -2.84 -6.33
CA GLU A 57 -5.28 -3.25 -5.95
C GLU A 57 -5.73 -2.64 -4.62
N TRP A 58 -4.80 -2.39 -3.69
CA TRP A 58 -5.12 -1.87 -2.37
C TRP A 58 -5.09 -0.35 -2.26
N LEU A 59 -4.44 0.38 -3.18
CA LEU A 59 -4.40 1.85 -3.12
C LEU A 59 -5.79 2.50 -3.19
N PRO A 60 -6.73 2.05 -4.05
CA PRO A 60 -8.08 2.59 -4.08
C PRO A 60 -8.86 2.39 -2.78
N VAL A 61 -8.46 1.43 -1.94
CA VAL A 61 -9.04 1.25 -0.61
C VAL A 61 -8.30 2.14 0.39
N PHE A 62 -6.97 2.09 0.38
CA PHE A 62 -6.13 2.77 1.35
C PHE A 62 -6.18 4.31 1.23
N LEU A 63 -5.94 4.88 0.05
CA LEU A 63 -5.80 6.33 -0.11
C LEU A 63 -7.08 7.08 0.25
N PRO A 64 -8.27 6.72 -0.26
CA PRO A 64 -9.51 7.38 0.15
C PRO A 64 -9.77 7.20 1.65
N SER A 65 -9.55 6.01 2.20
CA SER A 65 -9.72 5.76 3.64
C SER A 65 -8.83 6.65 4.50
N MET A 66 -7.55 6.80 4.12
CA MET A 66 -6.61 7.67 4.84
C MET A 66 -7.05 9.13 4.81
N TRP A 67 -7.44 9.64 3.63
CA TRP A 67 -7.87 11.02 3.48
C TRP A 67 -9.19 11.30 4.21
N LEU A 68 -10.17 10.40 4.11
CA LEU A 68 -11.43 10.55 4.84
C LEU A 68 -11.20 10.47 6.35
N PHE A 69 -10.34 9.57 6.83
CA PHE A 69 -9.96 9.52 8.24
C PHE A 69 -9.28 10.84 8.68
N ALA A 70 -8.40 11.40 7.86
CA ALA A 70 -7.75 12.67 8.15
C ALA A 70 -8.76 13.83 8.27
N ILE A 71 -9.74 13.88 7.36
CA ILE A 71 -10.74 14.95 7.28
C ILE A 71 -11.76 14.86 8.43
N TYR A 72 -12.26 13.66 8.72
CA TYR A 72 -13.36 13.49 9.68
C TYR A 72 -12.90 13.14 11.10
N TRP A 73 -11.66 12.67 11.27
CA TRP A 73 -11.13 12.23 12.55
C TRP A 73 -9.90 13.04 12.99
N SER A 74 -8.71 12.73 12.44
CA SER A 74 -7.45 13.39 12.80
C SER A 74 -6.40 13.17 11.71
N PRO A 75 -5.79 14.24 11.18
CA PRO A 75 -4.70 14.15 10.21
C PRO A 75 -3.45 13.45 10.73
N GLU A 76 -3.12 13.63 12.01
CA GLU A 76 -1.93 13.05 12.65
C GLU A 76 -2.04 11.53 12.74
N TRP A 77 -3.19 11.04 13.21
CA TRP A 77 -3.47 9.60 13.28
C TRP A 77 -3.61 8.97 11.89
N ALA A 78 -4.22 9.69 10.93
CA ALA A 78 -4.25 9.25 9.54
C ALA A 78 -2.83 9.04 8.98
N ALA A 79 -1.93 10.01 9.22
CA ALA A 79 -0.55 9.92 8.76
C ALA A 79 0.23 8.78 9.45
N ALA A 80 0.03 8.58 10.76
CA ALA A 80 0.68 7.50 11.50
C ALA A 80 0.24 6.11 10.99
N LEU A 81 -1.06 5.89 10.83
CA LEU A 81 -1.60 4.65 10.27
C LEU A 81 -1.21 4.48 8.79
N GLY A 82 -1.15 5.58 8.04
CA GLY A 82 -0.68 5.57 6.66
C GLY A 82 0.81 5.18 6.53
N ALA A 83 1.66 5.68 7.41
CA ALA A 83 3.05 5.28 7.49
C ALA A 83 3.20 3.80 7.89
N LEU A 84 2.37 3.30 8.81
CA LEU A 84 2.33 1.89 9.17
C LEU A 84 1.94 1.01 7.98
N TRP A 85 0.95 1.44 7.19
CA TRP A 85 0.55 0.76 5.96
C TRP A 85 1.69 0.72 4.94
N LEU A 86 2.38 1.85 4.73
CA LEU A 86 3.53 1.97 3.83
C LEU A 86 4.65 0.98 4.22
N VAL A 87 5.02 0.94 5.51
CA VAL A 87 6.04 0.00 6.01
C VAL A 87 5.59 -1.45 5.81
N GLY A 88 4.33 -1.76 6.12
CA GLY A 88 3.75 -3.09 5.88
C GLY A 88 3.81 -3.50 4.41
N ARG A 89 3.63 -2.55 3.48
CA ARG A 89 3.70 -2.80 2.03
C ARG A 89 5.12 -3.04 1.52
N ILE A 90 6.09 -2.28 2.03
CA ILE A 90 7.50 -2.53 1.73
C ILE A 90 7.90 -3.92 2.23
N ALA A 91 7.56 -4.25 3.48
CA ALA A 91 7.85 -5.56 4.07
C ALA A 91 7.16 -6.70 3.29
N TYR A 92 5.89 -6.51 2.90
CA TYR A 92 5.14 -7.45 2.06
C TYR A 92 5.88 -7.73 0.75
N PHE A 93 6.25 -6.68 0.02
CA PHE A 93 6.87 -6.81 -1.30
C PHE A 93 8.25 -7.45 -1.23
N VAL A 94 9.12 -6.96 -0.35
CA VAL A 94 10.48 -7.52 -0.16
C VAL A 94 10.41 -8.98 0.29
N GLY A 95 9.52 -9.29 1.25
CA GLY A 95 9.29 -10.66 1.70
C GLY A 95 8.81 -11.56 0.56
N TYR A 96 7.89 -11.07 -0.27
CA TYR A 96 7.32 -11.85 -1.36
C TYR A 96 8.35 -12.19 -2.45
N LEU A 97 9.25 -11.26 -2.78
CA LEU A 97 10.36 -11.52 -3.70
C LEU A 97 11.27 -12.66 -3.22
N VAL A 98 11.46 -12.81 -1.91
CA VAL A 98 12.28 -13.88 -1.32
C VAL A 98 11.54 -15.22 -1.33
N ALA A 99 10.32 -15.27 -0.79
CA ALA A 99 9.53 -16.49 -0.75
C ALA A 99 8.02 -16.20 -0.66
N PRO A 100 7.14 -17.05 -1.24
CA PRO A 100 5.69 -16.85 -1.20
C PRO A 100 5.12 -16.64 0.22
N LEU A 101 5.63 -17.39 1.21
CA LEU A 101 5.14 -17.32 2.60
C LEU A 101 5.69 -16.12 3.38
N LYS A 102 6.80 -15.51 2.95
CA LYS A 102 7.41 -14.37 3.67
C LYS A 102 6.63 -13.07 3.52
N ARG A 103 5.57 -13.06 2.72
CA ARG A 103 4.67 -11.90 2.53
C ARG A 103 3.69 -11.70 3.69
N TYR A 104 3.37 -12.75 4.46
CA TYR A 104 2.28 -12.70 5.44
C TYR A 104 2.45 -11.64 6.54
N PRO A 105 3.63 -11.47 7.16
CA PRO A 105 3.80 -10.44 8.20
C PRO A 105 3.47 -9.03 7.69
N GLY A 106 4.01 -8.66 6.52
CA GLY A 106 3.69 -7.38 5.89
C GLY A 106 2.21 -7.26 5.49
N PHE A 107 1.60 -8.36 5.05
CA PHE A 107 0.17 -8.41 4.74
C PHE A 107 -0.72 -8.13 5.96
N PHE A 108 -0.39 -8.69 7.13
CA PHE A 108 -1.15 -8.45 8.35
C PHE A 108 -1.01 -7.01 8.84
N ILE A 109 0.21 -6.47 8.85
CA ILE A 109 0.47 -5.07 9.25
C ILE A 109 -0.34 -4.10 8.38
N GLN A 110 -0.24 -4.27 7.05
CA GLN A 110 -0.95 -3.37 6.13
C GLN A 110 -2.48 -3.55 6.21
N ALA A 111 -2.99 -4.77 6.43
CA ALA A 111 -4.42 -5.00 6.55
C ALA A 111 -5.02 -4.32 7.79
N ILE A 112 -4.34 -4.44 8.95
CA ILE A 112 -4.78 -3.79 10.18
C ILE A 112 -4.81 -2.27 10.01
N ALA A 113 -3.75 -1.67 9.44
CA ALA A 113 -3.69 -0.24 9.19
C ALA A 113 -4.80 0.23 8.22
N ALA A 114 -4.99 -0.48 7.10
CA ALA A 114 -6.00 -0.14 6.11
C ALA A 114 -7.43 -0.24 6.66
N PHE A 115 -7.74 -1.30 7.42
CA PHE A 115 -9.07 -1.49 8.00
C PHE A 115 -9.34 -0.52 9.15
N ALA A 116 -8.34 -0.17 9.96
CA ALA A 116 -8.49 0.87 10.97
C ALA A 116 -8.85 2.22 10.34
N LEU A 117 -8.17 2.59 9.23
CA LEU A 117 -8.49 3.80 8.47
C LEU A 117 -9.89 3.72 7.84
N LEU A 118 -10.22 2.62 7.16
CA LEU A 118 -11.48 2.44 6.45
C LEU A 118 -12.69 2.47 7.40
N PHE A 119 -12.69 1.58 8.39
CA PHE A 119 -13.82 1.48 9.32
C PHE A 119 -13.87 2.64 10.31
N GLY A 120 -12.71 3.20 10.68
CA GLY A 120 -12.66 4.40 11.50
C GLY A 120 -13.27 5.62 10.79
N ALA A 121 -12.92 5.84 9.51
CA ALA A 121 -13.52 6.90 8.71
C ALA A 121 -15.04 6.68 8.53
N LEU A 122 -15.44 5.46 8.14
CA LEU A 122 -16.84 5.13 7.93
C LEU A 122 -17.67 5.32 9.20
N GLY A 123 -17.22 4.75 10.32
CA GLY A 123 -17.92 4.85 11.61
C GLY A 123 -18.06 6.28 12.09
N ARG A 124 -17.01 7.11 11.90
CA ARG A 124 -17.07 8.53 12.24
C ARG A 124 -18.08 9.30 11.40
N ILE A 125 -18.07 9.08 10.09
CA ILE A 125 -18.99 9.76 9.18
C ILE A 125 -20.44 9.41 9.57
N ILE A 126 -20.73 8.13 9.80
CA ILE A 126 -22.06 7.68 10.24
C ILE A 126 -22.44 8.31 11.58
N TYR A 127 -21.52 8.38 12.55
CA TYR A 127 -21.79 9.03 13.82
C TYR A 127 -22.17 10.51 13.63
N LEU A 128 -21.39 11.25 12.84
CA LEU A 128 -21.62 12.67 12.57
C LEU A 128 -22.91 12.93 11.78
N MET A 129 -23.37 11.98 10.97
CA MET A 129 -24.65 12.09 10.25
C MET A 129 -25.87 11.98 11.17
N ASN A 130 -25.73 11.32 12.32
CA ASN A 130 -26.82 11.02 13.26
C ASN A 130 -26.78 11.90 14.52
N SER A 131 -25.82 12.83 14.62
CA SER A 131 -25.63 13.75 15.75
C SER A 131 -26.01 15.17 15.36
#